data_AF-A0A9Q0GVK1-F1
#
_entry.id   AF-A0A9Q0GVK1-F1
#
_cell.length_a   1.000
_cell.length_b   1.000
_cell.length_c   1.000
_cell.angle_alpha   90.00
_cell.angle_beta   90.00
_cell.angle_gamma   90.00
#
_symmetry.space_group_name_H-M   'P 1'
#
loop_
_entity.id
_entity.type
_entity.pdbx_description
1 polymer ?
#
loop_
_entity_poly.entity_id
_entity_poly.type
_entity_poly.pdbx_seq_one_letter_code
_entity_poly.pdbx_strand_id
1 'polypeptide(L)'
;MILAFFLQNCDKKRTHIRTYTLMFYSLSLISIIINFSQYYNFTYPGEHLTKRIRPRMLVKILRFEVAWFDEEQNSSEGLCSRLSNEASIVKPLVVDRVFLQVQTTSVVTVAMVMDLIVAWKLALVMIVVQPLTILCFYRR
;
A
#
# COMPACT_ATOMS: atom_id res chain seq x y z
N MET A 1 0.81 16.87 25.00
CA MET A 1 -0.41 17.66 24.72
C MET A 1 -1.16 18.03 26.01
N ILE A 2 -1.48 17.07 26.90
CA ILE A 2 -2.21 17.32 28.16
C ILE A 2 -1.43 18.22 29.14
N LEU A 3 -0.11 18.12 29.22
CA LEU A 3 0.71 18.91 30.15
C LEU A 3 0.75 20.41 29.82
N ALA A 4 0.60 20.79 28.54
CA ALA A 4 0.63 22.19 28.11
C ALA A 4 -0.63 22.96 28.53
N PHE A 5 -1.74 22.25 28.77
CA PHE A 5 -2.98 22.85 29.26
C PHE A 5 -2.89 23.23 30.76
N PHE A 6 -2.01 22.55 31.52
CA PHE A 6 -1.89 22.70 32.97
C PHE A 6 -0.96 23.84 33.45
N LEU A 7 -0.16 24.46 32.57
CA LEU A 7 0.77 25.55 32.98
C LEU A 7 0.09 26.93 32.98
N GLN A 8 -0.20 27.48 34.15
CA GLN A 8 -1.01 28.67 34.50
C GLN A 8 -0.76 30.05 33.79
N ASN A 9 0.13 30.19 32.79
CA ASN A 9 0.50 31.51 32.20
C ASN A 9 -0.10 31.75 30.79
N CYS A 10 -1.03 32.71 30.65
CA CYS A 10 -1.83 32.95 29.42
C CYS A 10 -1.02 33.31 28.16
N ASP A 11 0.04 34.13 28.25
CA ASP A 11 0.81 34.54 27.06
C ASP A 11 1.70 33.42 26.50
N LYS A 12 2.36 32.65 27.39
CA LYS A 12 3.23 31.54 26.97
C LYS A 12 2.43 30.38 26.36
N LYS A 13 1.19 30.16 26.81
CA LYS A 13 0.26 29.18 26.20
C LYS A 13 0.00 29.48 24.73
N ARG A 14 -0.29 30.74 24.37
CA ARG A 14 -0.63 31.14 22.99
C ARG A 14 0.49 30.83 22.01
N THR A 15 1.74 31.10 22.39
CA THR A 15 2.91 30.86 21.53
C THR A 15 3.17 29.37 21.31
N HIS A 16 3.13 28.54 22.37
CA HIS A 16 3.30 27.09 22.24
C HIS A 16 2.19 26.47 21.39
N ILE A 17 0.92 26.86 21.63
CA ILE A 17 -0.21 26.39 20.83
C ILE A 17 -0.01 26.77 19.37
N ARG A 18 0.41 28.02 19.06
CA ARG A 18 0.65 28.46 17.69
C ARG A 18 1.76 27.65 17.01
N THR A 19 2.84 27.35 17.73
CA THR A 19 3.94 26.53 17.22
C THR A 19 3.49 25.09 16.96
N TYR A 20 2.75 24.45 17.87
CA TYR A 20 2.22 23.10 17.65
C TYR A 20 1.22 23.05 16.50
N THR A 21 0.32 24.03 16.38
CA THR A 21 -0.62 24.13 15.26
C THR A 21 0.11 24.24 13.92
N LEU A 22 1.18 25.04 13.85
CA LEU A 22 2.03 25.14 12.64
C LEU A 22 2.75 23.82 12.32
N MET A 23 3.23 23.10 13.33
CA MET A 23 3.84 21.78 13.16
C MET A 23 2.83 20.74 12.63
N PHE A 24 1.62 20.67 13.18
CA PHE A 24 0.59 19.76 12.67
C PHE A 24 0.14 20.13 11.26
N TYR A 25 0.01 21.43 10.97
CA TYR A 25 -0.37 21.90 9.64
C TYR A 25 0.68 21.52 8.60
N SER A 26 1.96 21.76 8.88
CA SER A 26 3.05 21.37 7.97
C SER A 26 3.16 19.85 7.81
N LEU A 27 2.99 19.07 8.87
CA LEU A 27 2.97 17.60 8.80
C LEU A 27 1.83 17.09 7.91
N SER A 28 0.65 17.71 7.98
CA SER A 28 -0.50 17.38 7.13
C SER A 28 -0.20 17.65 5.65
N LEU A 29 0.35 18.83 5.34
CA LEU A 29 0.76 19.18 3.97
C LEU A 29 1.78 18.19 3.41
N ILE A 30 2.80 17.85 4.18
CA ILE A 30 3.83 16.86 3.79
C ILE A 30 3.19 15.50 3.56
N SER A 31 2.28 15.08 4.44
CA SER A 31 1.57 13.79 4.32
C SER A 31 0.73 13.72 3.04
N ILE A 32 0.06 14.80 2.65
CA ILE A 32 -0.70 14.87 1.39
C ILE A 32 0.22 14.68 0.18
N ILE A 33 1.36 15.38 0.17
CA ILE A 33 2.34 15.30 -0.93
C ILE A 33 2.91 13.88 -1.05
N ILE A 34 3.26 13.26 0.09
CA ILE A 34 3.79 11.90 0.12
C ILE A 34 2.75 10.90 -0.39
N ASN A 35 1.50 10.98 0.09
CA ASN A 35 0.43 10.07 -0.37
C ASN A 35 0.17 10.23 -1.87
N PHE A 36 0.14 11.45 -2.37
CA PHE A 36 -0.03 11.70 -3.81
C PHE A 36 1.14 11.12 -4.62
N SER A 37 2.38 11.33 -4.16
CA SER A 37 3.57 10.77 -4.79
C SER A 37 3.56 9.25 -4.75
N GLN A 38 3.19 8.62 -3.63
CA GLN A 38 3.06 7.18 -3.51
C GLN A 38 2.04 6.66 -4.52
N TYR A 39 0.83 7.22 -4.55
CA TYR A 39 -0.21 6.79 -5.50
C TYR A 39 0.26 6.88 -6.95
N TYR A 40 0.95 7.96 -7.33
CA TYR A 40 1.52 8.14 -8.67
C TYR A 40 2.59 7.10 -8.99
N ASN A 41 3.53 6.88 -8.08
CA ASN A 41 4.64 5.93 -8.24
C ASN A 41 4.17 4.48 -8.38
N PHE A 42 3.02 4.10 -7.82
CA PHE A 42 2.46 2.75 -7.98
C PHE A 42 1.55 2.61 -9.20
N THR A 43 0.85 3.67 -9.60
CA THR A 43 -0.01 3.66 -10.80
C THR A 43 0.81 3.48 -12.08
N TYR A 44 1.92 4.21 -12.20
CA TYR A 44 2.76 4.18 -13.40
C TYR A 44 3.33 2.79 -13.77
N PRO A 45 4.01 2.05 -12.86
CA PRO A 45 4.47 0.69 -13.15
C PRO A 45 3.31 -0.29 -13.31
N GLY A 46 2.18 -0.05 -12.65
CA GLY A 46 0.94 -0.81 -12.85
C GLY A 46 0.47 -0.75 -14.30
N GLU A 47 0.40 0.46 -14.89
CA GLU A 47 0.04 0.67 -16.30
C GLU A 47 1.09 0.13 -17.30
N HIS A 48 2.36 0.09 -16.91
CA HIS A 48 3.41 -0.46 -17.76
C HIS A 48 3.37 -2.00 -17.80
N LEU A 49 3.22 -2.64 -16.64
CA LEU A 49 3.06 -4.10 -16.51
C LEU A 49 1.84 -4.57 -17.32
N THR A 50 0.78 -3.78 -17.21
CA THR A 50 -0.47 -3.87 -17.93
C THR A 50 -0.32 -3.96 -19.44
N LYS A 51 0.50 -3.07 -20.01
CA LYS A 51 0.76 -2.98 -21.45
C LYS A 51 1.65 -4.13 -21.94
N ARG A 52 2.57 -4.65 -21.11
CA ARG A 52 3.42 -5.79 -21.45
C ARG A 52 2.70 -7.14 -21.42
N ILE A 53 1.78 -7.36 -20.48
CA ILE A 53 1.10 -8.66 -20.31
C ILE A 53 0.13 -8.93 -21.47
N ARG A 54 -0.59 -7.92 -21.95
CA ARG A 54 -1.60 -8.04 -23.02
C ARG A 54 -1.06 -8.70 -24.32
N PRO A 55 0.03 -8.22 -24.95
CA PRO A 55 0.56 -8.85 -26.16
C PRO A 55 1.12 -10.25 -25.92
N ARG A 56 1.72 -10.51 -24.74
CA ARG A 56 2.27 -11.83 -24.41
C ARG A 56 1.18 -12.90 -24.25
N MET A 57 0.04 -12.55 -23.65
CA MET A 57 -1.08 -13.48 -23.55
C MET A 57 -1.72 -13.75 -24.91
N LEU A 58 -1.90 -12.72 -25.75
CA LEU A 58 -2.40 -12.88 -27.12
C LEU A 58 -1.52 -13.82 -27.96
N VAL A 59 -0.20 -13.64 -27.92
CA VAL A 59 0.74 -14.52 -28.65
C VAL A 59 0.66 -15.98 -28.17
N LYS A 60 0.44 -16.22 -26.88
CA LYS A 60 0.28 -17.58 -26.35
C LYS A 60 -1.04 -18.22 -26.78
N ILE A 61 -2.14 -17.45 -26.78
CA ILE A 61 -3.45 -17.94 -27.19
C ILE A 61 -3.44 -18.27 -28.69
N LEU A 62 -2.81 -17.44 -29.53
CA LEU A 62 -2.69 -17.68 -30.97
C LEU A 62 -1.82 -18.91 -31.34
N ARG A 63 -1.10 -19.52 -30.38
CA ARG A 63 -0.33 -20.75 -30.57
C ARG A 63 -1.11 -22.02 -30.24
N PHE A 64 -2.34 -21.92 -29.75
CA PHE A 64 -3.19 -23.09 -29.51
C PHE A 64 -3.65 -23.72 -30.83
N GLU A 65 -3.93 -25.03 -30.80
CA GLU A 65 -4.38 -25.81 -31.95
C GLU A 65 -5.75 -25.33 -32.46
N VAL A 66 -5.96 -25.42 -33.77
CA VAL A 66 -7.20 -24.94 -34.43
C VAL A 66 -8.46 -25.64 -33.91
N ALA A 67 -8.35 -26.93 -33.56
CA ALA A 67 -9.44 -27.72 -32.99
C ALA A 67 -9.94 -27.19 -31.63
N TRP A 68 -9.10 -26.46 -30.89
CA TRP A 68 -9.48 -25.85 -29.62
C TRP A 68 -10.39 -24.62 -29.79
N PHE A 69 -10.30 -23.95 -30.95
CA PHE A 69 -11.11 -22.78 -31.31
C PHE A 69 -12.49 -23.13 -31.90
N ASP A 70 -12.69 -24.38 -32.31
CA ASP A 70 -13.95 -24.87 -32.89
C ASP A 70 -15.03 -25.17 -31.83
N GLU A 71 -14.65 -25.18 -30.55
CA GLU A 71 -15.58 -25.36 -29.45
C GLU A 71 -16.40 -24.07 -29.23
N GLU A 72 -17.74 -24.16 -29.12
CA GLU A 72 -18.63 -22.99 -28.97
C GLU A 72 -18.26 -22.10 -27.76
N GLN A 73 -17.64 -22.70 -26.74
CA GLN A 73 -17.14 -21.99 -25.54
C GLN A 73 -15.86 -21.18 -25.81
N ASN A 74 -15.08 -21.54 -26.84
CA ASN A 74 -13.80 -20.94 -27.24
C ASN A 74 -13.90 -20.18 -28.57
N SER A 75 -15.09 -19.71 -28.94
CA SER A 75 -15.23 -18.77 -30.05
C SER A 75 -14.34 -17.54 -29.84
N SER A 76 -13.74 -17.07 -30.93
CA SER A 76 -12.74 -15.98 -30.94
C SER A 76 -13.23 -14.71 -30.25
N GLU A 77 -14.52 -14.40 -30.34
CA GLU A 77 -15.17 -13.24 -29.70
C GLU A 77 -15.25 -13.39 -28.17
N GLY A 78 -15.65 -14.57 -27.68
CA GLY A 78 -15.74 -14.87 -26.24
C GLY A 78 -14.37 -14.85 -25.56
N LEU A 79 -13.35 -15.38 -26.25
CA LEU A 79 -11.96 -15.36 -25.78
C LEU A 79 -11.36 -13.97 -25.74
N CYS A 80 -11.58 -13.14 -26.77
CA CYS A 80 -11.05 -11.78 -26.79
C CYS A 80 -11.67 -10.93 -25.66
N SER A 81 -12.97 -11.08 -25.44
CA SER A 81 -13.68 -10.43 -24.34
C SER A 81 -13.19 -10.91 -22.96
N ARG A 82 -13.12 -12.22 -22.74
CA ARG A 82 -12.61 -12.79 -21.49
C ARG A 82 -11.16 -12.45 -21.23
N LEU A 83 -10.31 -12.51 -22.24
CA LEU A 83 -8.90 -12.14 -22.12
C LEU A 83 -8.72 -10.66 -21.78
N SER A 84 -9.52 -9.79 -22.41
CA SER A 84 -9.48 -8.36 -22.11
C SER A 84 -9.95 -8.10 -20.67
N ASN A 85 -10.97 -8.82 -20.22
CA ASN A 85 -11.50 -8.71 -18.87
C ASN A 85 -10.51 -9.25 -17.82
N GLU A 86 -10.05 -10.50 -17.95
CA GLU A 86 -9.02 -11.14 -17.12
C GLU A 86 -7.74 -10.29 -17.05
N ALA A 87 -7.24 -9.81 -18.19
CA ALA A 87 -6.07 -8.94 -18.21
C ALA A 87 -6.33 -7.64 -17.45
N SER A 88 -7.55 -7.07 -17.52
CA SER A 88 -7.91 -5.82 -16.85
C SER A 88 -8.12 -5.99 -15.35
N ILE A 89 -8.53 -7.18 -14.89
CA ILE A 89 -8.77 -7.52 -13.49
C ILE A 89 -7.44 -7.88 -12.78
N VAL A 90 -6.54 -8.60 -13.45
CA VAL A 90 -5.24 -9.02 -12.88
C VAL A 90 -4.34 -7.83 -12.53
N LYS A 91 -4.45 -6.72 -13.26
CA LYS A 91 -3.60 -5.53 -13.08
C LYS A 91 -3.84 -4.85 -11.73
N PRO A 92 -5.05 -4.38 -11.38
CA PRO A 92 -5.30 -3.81 -10.06
C PRO A 92 -5.08 -4.85 -8.97
N LEU A 93 -5.46 -6.12 -9.17
CA LEU A 93 -5.22 -7.18 -8.17
C LEU A 93 -3.75 -7.37 -7.82
N VAL A 94 -2.84 -7.41 -8.79
CA VAL A 94 -1.40 -7.57 -8.51
C VAL A 94 -0.83 -6.28 -7.93
N VAL A 95 -1.19 -5.12 -8.50
CA VAL A 95 -0.68 -3.82 -8.07
C VAL A 95 -1.12 -3.49 -6.65
N ASP A 96 -2.39 -3.71 -6.31
CA ASP A 96 -2.93 -3.43 -4.97
C ASP A 96 -2.31 -4.33 -3.91
N ARG A 97 -2.07 -5.61 -4.21
CA ARG A 97 -1.43 -6.55 -3.29
C ARG A 97 0.02 -6.16 -3.02
N VAL A 98 0.77 -5.83 -4.08
CA VAL A 98 2.15 -5.36 -3.96
C VAL A 98 2.22 -4.02 -3.23
N PHE A 99 1.27 -3.11 -3.51
CA PHE A 99 1.15 -1.83 -2.82
C PHE A 99 0.94 -2.02 -1.32
N LEU A 100 -0.04 -2.83 -0.93
CA LEU A 100 -0.33 -3.15 0.47
C LEU A 100 0.88 -3.75 1.17
N GLN A 101 1.60 -4.63 0.49
CA GLN A 101 2.77 -5.28 1.08
C GLN A 101 3.91 -4.28 1.31
N VAL A 102 4.23 -3.45 0.32
CA VAL A 102 5.28 -2.41 0.46
C VAL A 102 4.89 -1.36 1.49
N GLN A 103 3.61 -0.96 1.53
CA GLN A 103 3.11 -0.01 2.53
C GLN A 103 3.24 -0.58 3.94
N THR A 104 2.79 -1.82 4.14
CA THR A 104 2.85 -2.49 5.45
C THR A 104 4.31 -2.63 5.92
N THR A 105 5.23 -3.06 5.05
CA THR A 105 6.65 -3.17 5.42
C THR A 105 7.26 -1.81 5.76
N SER A 106 6.88 -0.75 5.04
CA SER A 106 7.39 0.61 5.30
C SER A 106 6.91 1.12 6.66
N VAL A 107 5.62 0.96 6.96
CA VAL A 107 5.03 1.37 8.24
C VAL A 107 5.65 0.62 9.41
N VAL A 108 5.81 -0.71 9.27
CA VAL A 108 6.45 -1.54 10.31
C VAL A 108 7.89 -1.09 10.55
N THR A 109 8.66 -0.82 9.50
CA THR A 109 10.05 -0.38 9.63
C THR A 109 10.14 0.99 10.31
N VAL A 110 9.31 1.96 9.92
CA VAL A 110 9.30 3.30 10.52
C VAL A 110 8.88 3.24 12.00
N ALA A 111 7.86 2.44 12.32
CA ALA A 111 7.43 2.22 13.69
C ALA A 111 8.57 1.63 14.54
N MET A 112 9.21 0.55 14.06
CA MET A 112 10.35 -0.06 14.73
C MET A 112 11.48 0.93 15.01
N VAL A 113 11.85 1.76 14.04
CA VAL A 113 12.91 2.76 14.21
C VAL A 113 12.51 3.83 15.23
N MET A 114 11.28 4.35 15.16
CA MET A 114 10.78 5.35 16.11
C MET A 114 10.73 4.80 17.54
N ASP A 115 10.22 3.58 17.73
CA ASP A 115 10.15 2.93 19.03
C ASP A 115 11.55 2.75 19.64
N LEU A 116 12.53 2.35 18.82
CA LEU A 116 13.91 2.15 19.26
C LEU A 116 14.56 3.45 19.76
N ILE A 117 14.25 4.58 19.12
CA ILE A 117 14.77 5.91 19.48
C ILE A 117 14.16 6.40 20.81
N VAL A 118 12.86 6.19 21.02
CA VAL A 118 12.16 6.68 22.22
C VAL A 118 12.52 5.85 23.45
N ALA A 119 12.45 4.52 23.35
CA ALA A 119 12.70 3.63 24.47
C ALA A 119 13.11 2.23 24.00
N TRP A 120 14.42 2.02 23.80
CA TRP A 120 15.02 0.73 23.40
C TRP A 120 14.49 -0.48 24.19
N LYS A 121 14.31 -0.37 25.51
CA LYS A 121 13.81 -1.48 26.34
C LYS A 121 12.34 -1.82 26.09
N LEU A 122 11.50 -0.82 25.82
CA LEU A 122 10.07 -1.03 25.57
C LEU A 122 9.83 -1.52 24.13
N ALA A 123 10.62 -1.00 23.19
CA ALA A 123 10.61 -1.39 21.78
C ALA A 123 10.91 -2.88 21.59
N LEU A 124 11.95 -3.40 22.27
CA LEU A 124 12.30 -4.83 22.22
C LEU A 124 11.15 -5.74 22.63
N VAL A 125 10.37 -5.35 23.65
CA VAL A 125 9.20 -6.11 24.10
C VAL A 125 8.10 -6.09 23.04
N MET A 126 7.82 -4.94 22.42
CA MET A 126 6.81 -4.82 21.37
C MET A 126 7.15 -5.66 20.13
N ILE A 127 8.43 -5.67 19.73
CA ILE A 127 8.90 -6.47 18.58
C ILE A 127 8.70 -7.97 18.82
N VAL A 128 8.85 -8.45 20.06
CA VAL A 128 8.62 -9.88 20.40
C VAL A 128 7.13 -10.22 20.44
N VAL A 129 6.27 -9.30 20.85
CA VAL A 129 4.82 -9.54 20.96
C VAL A 129 4.14 -9.58 19.58
N GLN A 130 4.58 -8.77 18.61
CA GLN A 130 4.00 -8.70 17.26
C GLN A 130 3.96 -10.05 16.50
N PRO A 131 5.04 -10.84 16.37
CA PRO A 131 4.98 -12.14 15.72
C PRO A 131 4.17 -13.16 16.52
N LEU A 132 4.15 -13.04 17.85
CA LEU A 132 3.45 -13.96 18.75
C LEU A 132 1.92 -13.83 18.63
N THR A 133 1.41 -12.61 18.45
CA THR A 133 -0.01 -12.37 18.17
C THR A 133 -0.42 -12.88 16.80
N ILE A 134 0.41 -12.69 15.77
CA ILE A 134 0.18 -13.24 14.42
C ILE A 134 0.12 -14.77 14.47
N LEU A 135 1.09 -15.41 15.14
CA LEU A 135 1.13 -16.86 15.30
C LEU A 135 -0.09 -17.40 16.06
N CYS A 136 -0.52 -16.68 17.10
CA CYS A 136 -1.72 -17.04 17.87
C CYS A 136 -3.00 -16.94 17.03
N PHE A 137 -3.12 -15.89 16.21
CA PHE A 137 -4.27 -15.70 15.33
C PHE A 137 -4.34 -16.77 14.23
N TYR A 138 -3.19 -17.18 13.69
CA TYR A 138 -3.14 -18.21 12.64
C TYR A 138 -3.45 -19.63 13.17
N ARG A 139 -3.28 -19.86 14.48
CA ARG A 139 -3.53 -21.17 15.12
C ARG A 139 -5.00 -21.35 15.56
N ARG A 140 -5.84 -20.32 15.45
CA ARG A 140 -7.25 -20.33 15.87
C ARG A 140 -8.17 -20.34 14.66
#